data_AF-A0A2D8EUP1-F1
#
_entry.id   AF-A0A2D8EUP1-F1
#
_cell.length_a   1.000
_cell.length_b   1.000
_cell.length_c   1.000
_cell.angle_alpha   90.00
_cell.angle_beta   90.00
_cell.angle_gamma   90.00
#
_symmetry.space_group_name_H-M   'P 1'
#
loop_
_entity.id
_entity.type
_entity.pdbx_description
1 polymer ?
#
loop_
_entity_poly.entity_id
_entity_poly.type
_entity_poly.pdbx_seq_one_letter_code
_entity_poly.pdbx_strand_id
1 'polypeptide(L)'
;MPRMNNEKWNEFLKRIGGGRSARDVCGNDKDMPSWRIVSNKLNEDTAFASKYSLAMENRGQVYADKISEIVDKVVDGLIDPNAGRVAIDGLKWMSMKLAPKKYGDVHKMEVKHETSYVDALKEISGIVDSTTSNALRTHEETEKNKTIQ
;
A
#
# COMPACT_ATOMS: atom_id res chain seq x y z
N MET A 1 -3.59 29.72 -25.63
CA MET A 1 -2.83 29.61 -24.37
C MET A 1 -1.39 29.24 -24.70
N PRO A 2 -0.38 29.80 -24.02
CA PRO A 2 1.01 29.42 -24.24
C PRO A 2 1.19 27.93 -23.98
N ARG A 3 1.92 27.23 -24.86
CA ARG A 3 2.17 25.79 -24.75
C ARG A 3 3.06 25.55 -23.53
N MET A 4 2.59 24.79 -22.54
CA MET A 4 3.39 24.39 -21.37
C MET A 4 4.61 23.59 -21.82
N ASN A 5 5.81 23.97 -21.36
CA ASN A 5 7.03 23.22 -21.60
C ASN A 5 7.28 22.19 -20.47
N ASN A 6 8.21 21.25 -20.69
CA ASN A 6 8.53 20.20 -19.70
C ASN A 6 9.07 20.77 -18.39
N GLU A 7 9.75 21.91 -18.43
CA GLU A 7 10.31 22.58 -17.26
C GLU A 7 9.21 23.04 -16.30
N LYS A 8 8.15 23.69 -16.80
CA LYS A 8 7.01 24.11 -15.96
C LYS A 8 6.27 22.93 -15.33
N TRP A 9 6.19 21.79 -16.04
CA TRP A 9 5.61 20.57 -15.49
C TRP A 9 6.46 20.00 -14.36
N ASN A 10 7.78 19.99 -14.52
CA ASN A 10 8.70 19.56 -13.45
C ASN A 10 8.62 20.50 -12.24
N GLU A 11 8.53 21.81 -12.47
CA GLU A 11 8.37 22.80 -11.40
C GLU A 11 7.04 22.63 -10.66
N PHE A 12 5.94 22.40 -11.39
CA PHE A 12 4.65 22.05 -10.78
C PHE A 12 4.79 20.82 -9.85
N LEU A 13 5.37 19.73 -10.35
CA LEU A 13 5.60 18.50 -9.57
C LEU A 13 6.47 18.75 -8.34
N LYS A 14 7.52 19.57 -8.47
CA LYS A 14 8.40 19.96 -7.37
C LYS A 14 7.64 20.70 -6.28
N ARG A 15 6.74 21.65 -6.63
CA ARG A 15 5.91 22.37 -5.66
C ARG A 15 4.94 21.45 -4.93
N ILE A 16 4.35 20.49 -5.64
CA ILE A 16 3.50 19.45 -5.02
C ILE A 16 4.30 18.62 -4.03
N GLY A 17 5.43 18.07 -4.48
CA GLY A 17 6.32 17.27 -3.63
C GLY A 17 6.84 18.03 -2.42
N GLY A 18 7.02 19.34 -2.53
CA GLY A 18 7.43 20.24 -1.44
C GLY A 18 6.34 20.58 -0.41
N GLY A 19 5.17 19.91 -0.44
CA GLY A 19 4.13 20.11 0.57
C GLY A 19 2.86 20.82 0.05
N ARG A 20 2.91 21.50 -1.09
CA ARG A 20 1.77 22.32 -1.56
C ARG A 20 0.71 21.48 -2.26
N SER A 21 -0.54 21.93 -2.17
CA SER A 21 -1.65 21.26 -2.88
C SER A 21 -1.74 21.72 -4.33
N ALA A 22 -2.26 20.87 -5.22
CA ALA A 22 -2.52 21.29 -6.59
C ALA A 22 -3.50 22.47 -6.66
N ARG A 23 -4.49 22.53 -5.76
CA ARG A 23 -5.40 23.68 -5.65
C ARG A 23 -4.66 24.98 -5.35
N ASP A 24 -3.75 24.93 -4.38
CA ASP A 24 -2.93 26.08 -3.98
C ASP A 24 -1.98 26.50 -5.11
N VAL A 25 -1.22 25.56 -5.68
CA VAL A 25 -0.28 25.84 -6.79
C VAL A 25 -1.02 26.38 -8.02
N CYS A 26 -2.12 25.75 -8.45
CA CYS A 26 -2.87 26.21 -9.62
C CYS A 26 -3.65 27.51 -9.38
N GLY A 27 -4.00 27.81 -8.13
CA GLY A 27 -4.83 28.96 -7.77
C GLY A 27 -4.03 30.22 -7.47
N ASN A 28 -2.85 30.07 -6.85
CA ASN A 28 -2.07 31.19 -6.33
C ASN A 28 -0.85 31.53 -7.20
N ASP A 29 -0.36 30.60 -8.03
CA ASP A 29 0.87 30.81 -8.80
C ASP A 29 0.56 31.19 -10.26
N LYS A 30 0.89 32.43 -10.65
CA LYS A 30 0.60 32.95 -12.00
C LYS A 30 1.36 32.22 -13.12
N ASP A 31 2.46 31.57 -12.80
CA ASP A 31 3.30 30.85 -13.76
C ASP A 31 2.85 29.40 -13.99
N MET A 32 1.88 28.91 -13.21
CA MET A 32 1.40 27.53 -13.21
C MET A 32 0.10 27.36 -14.02
N PRO A 33 -0.16 26.15 -14.54
CA PRO A 33 -1.39 25.86 -15.26
C PRO A 33 -2.61 25.85 -14.32
N SER A 34 -3.80 26.09 -14.88
CA SER A 34 -5.04 25.88 -14.14
C SER A 34 -5.28 24.40 -13.85
N TRP A 35 -6.07 24.10 -12.83
CA TRP A 35 -6.42 22.71 -12.47
C TRP A 35 -7.00 21.93 -13.65
N ARG A 36 -7.81 22.57 -14.51
CA ARG A 36 -8.38 21.93 -15.70
C ARG A 36 -7.29 21.39 -16.64
N ILE A 37 -6.22 22.16 -16.84
CA ILE A 37 -5.10 21.74 -17.69
C ILE A 37 -4.30 20.61 -17.04
N VAL A 38 -4.07 20.68 -15.72
CA VAL A 38 -3.42 19.61 -14.95
C VAL A 38 -4.22 18.31 -15.02
N SER A 39 -5.54 18.40 -14.79
CA SER A 39 -6.43 17.24 -14.81
C SER A 39 -6.45 16.56 -16.17
N ASN A 40 -6.51 17.33 -17.27
CA ASN A 40 -6.42 16.76 -18.61
C ASN A 40 -5.07 16.06 -18.82
N LYS A 41 -3.96 16.69 -18.41
CA LYS A 41 -2.63 16.11 -18.53
C LYS A 41 -2.47 14.81 -17.73
N LEU A 42 -3.06 14.72 -16.53
CA LEU A 42 -3.06 13.50 -15.71
C LEU A 42 -3.84 12.36 -16.36
N ASN A 43 -4.93 12.67 -17.07
CA ASN A 43 -5.76 11.67 -17.74
C ASN A 43 -5.16 11.19 -19.08
N GLU A 44 -4.45 12.08 -19.78
CA GLU A 44 -3.91 11.82 -21.11
C GLU A 44 -2.49 11.24 -21.10
N ASP A 45 -1.69 11.50 -20.05
CA ASP A 45 -0.27 11.14 -19.99
C ASP A 45 0.06 10.31 -18.74
N THR A 46 0.16 9.00 -18.93
CA THR A 46 0.43 8.03 -17.85
C THR A 46 1.82 8.20 -17.22
N ALA A 47 2.82 8.66 -17.99
CA ALA A 47 4.16 8.93 -17.48
C ALA A 47 4.15 10.16 -16.57
N PHE A 48 3.42 11.21 -16.95
CA PHE A 48 3.20 12.37 -16.08
C PHE A 48 2.39 12.01 -14.83
N ALA A 49 1.33 11.21 -14.97
CA ALA A 49 0.53 10.75 -13.83
C ALA A 49 1.38 9.97 -12.81
N SER A 50 2.31 9.13 -13.28
CA SER A 50 3.24 8.40 -12.43
C SER A 50 4.17 9.34 -11.65
N LYS A 51 4.72 10.37 -12.31
CA LYS A 51 5.53 11.40 -11.64
C LYS A 51 4.72 12.23 -10.64
N TYR A 52 3.46 12.53 -10.96
CA TYR A 52 2.56 13.21 -10.04
C TYR A 52 2.24 12.36 -8.81
N SER A 53 2.03 11.05 -8.96
CA SER A 53 1.87 10.13 -7.84
C SER A 53 3.10 10.15 -6.92
N LEU A 54 4.30 10.11 -7.48
CA LEU A 54 5.55 10.21 -6.69
C LEU A 54 5.65 11.57 -5.97
N ALA A 55 5.28 12.68 -6.63
CA ALA A 55 5.22 13.98 -5.99
C ALA A 55 4.22 14.00 -4.83
N MET A 56 3.06 13.33 -4.96
CA MET A 56 2.09 13.20 -3.88
C MET A 56 2.63 12.36 -2.71
N GLU A 57 3.38 11.29 -2.98
CA GLU A 57 4.06 10.51 -1.93
C GLU A 57 5.09 11.38 -1.18
N ASN A 58 5.91 12.14 -1.90
CA ASN A 58 6.87 13.08 -1.30
C ASN A 58 6.17 14.14 -0.45
N ARG A 59 5.02 14.65 -0.90
CA ARG A 59 4.19 15.56 -0.13
C ARG A 59 3.72 14.95 1.20
N GLY A 60 3.36 13.66 1.17
CA GLY A 60 3.02 12.90 2.38
C GLY A 60 4.19 12.83 3.37
N GLN A 61 5.41 12.69 2.88
CA GLN A 61 6.62 12.75 3.71
C GLN A 61 6.84 14.14 4.32
N VAL A 62 6.71 15.22 3.54
CA VAL A 62 6.80 16.59 4.07
C VAL A 62 5.80 16.82 5.20
N TYR A 63 4.60 16.27 5.09
CA TYR A 63 3.59 16.38 6.16
C TYR A 63 3.96 15.59 7.41
N ALA A 64 4.63 14.46 7.26
CA ALA A 64 5.15 13.71 8.40
C ALA A 64 6.27 14.48 9.09
N ASP A 65 7.18 15.08 8.33
CA ASP A 65 8.29 15.88 8.88
C ASP A 65 7.78 17.13 9.65
N LYS A 66 6.71 17.77 9.16
CA LYS A 66 6.04 18.89 9.83
C LYS A 66 5.45 18.56 11.20
N ILE A 67 5.19 17.28 11.49
CA ILE A 67 4.68 16.88 12.81
C ILE A 67 5.73 17.25 13.89
N SER A 68 7.00 16.97 13.64
CA SER A 68 8.09 17.31 14.57
C SER A 68 8.16 18.82 14.82
N GLU A 69 8.03 19.64 13.77
CA GLU A 69 7.99 21.11 13.92
C GLU A 69 6.81 21.60 14.78
N ILE A 70 5.64 20.95 14.68
CA ILE A 70 4.49 21.29 15.52
C ILE A 70 4.72 20.84 16.96
N VAL A 71 5.31 19.65 17.17
CA VAL A 71 5.67 19.16 18.51
C VAL A 71 6.61 20.12 19.20
N ASP A 72 7.70 20.55 18.54
CA ASP A 72 8.66 21.49 19.11
C ASP A 72 7.99 22.82 19.50
N LYS A 73 7.13 23.37 18.63
CA LYS A 73 6.37 24.59 18.92
C LYS A 73 5.40 24.45 20.10
N VAL A 74 4.83 23.27 20.33
CA VAL A 74 3.98 23.01 21.50
C VAL A 74 4.84 22.93 22.76
N VAL A 75 5.98 22.24 22.72
CA VAL A 75 6.92 22.13 23.84
C VAL A 75 7.46 23.50 24.25
N ASP A 76 7.79 24.34 23.27
CA ASP A 76 8.28 25.71 23.47
C ASP A 76 7.18 26.69 23.91
N GLY A 77 5.91 26.25 24.00
CA GLY A 77 4.77 27.08 24.40
C GLY A 77 4.32 28.09 23.35
N LEU A 78 4.77 27.96 22.09
CA LEU A 78 4.39 28.84 20.98
C LEU A 78 3.01 28.51 20.38
N ILE A 79 2.53 27.28 20.58
CA ILE A 79 1.22 26.80 20.12
C ILE A 79 0.50 26.14 21.29
N ASP A 80 -0.80 26.43 21.43
CA ASP A 80 -1.67 25.75 22.38
C ASP A 80 -1.66 24.22 22.16
N PRO A 81 -1.49 23.39 23.20
CA PRO A 81 -1.43 21.94 23.05
C PRO A 81 -2.65 21.31 22.35
N ASN A 82 -3.85 21.86 22.53
CA ASN A 82 -5.05 21.33 21.86
C ASN A 82 -5.03 21.66 20.37
N ALA A 83 -4.65 22.89 20.01
CA ALA A 83 -4.44 23.28 18.61
C ALA A 83 -3.34 22.43 17.95
N GLY A 84 -2.23 22.21 18.66
CA GLY A 84 -1.14 21.34 18.20
C GLY A 84 -1.60 19.91 17.94
N ARG A 85 -2.40 19.33 18.85
CA ARG A 85 -2.98 17.99 18.65
C ARG A 85 -3.83 17.90 17.38
N VAL A 86 -4.73 18.86 17.16
CA VAL A 86 -5.58 18.88 15.95
C VAL A 86 -4.73 18.98 14.68
N ALA A 87 -3.69 19.82 14.68
CA ALA A 87 -2.78 19.94 13.56
C ALA A 87 -2.02 18.63 13.28
N ILE A 88 -1.49 18.00 14.31
CA ILE A 88 -0.77 16.72 14.21
C ILE A 88 -1.69 15.61 13.68
N ASP A 89 -2.92 15.51 14.18
CA ASP A 89 -3.86 14.48 13.73
C ASP A 89 -4.24 14.66 12.25
N GLY A 90 -4.44 15.91 11.81
CA GLY A 90 -4.64 16.24 10.40
C GLY A 90 -3.43 15.86 9.54
N LEU A 91 -2.21 16.20 9.97
CA LEU A 91 -0.97 15.86 9.26
C LEU A 91 -0.78 14.35 9.15
N LYS A 92 -0.96 13.60 10.25
CA LYS A 92 -0.88 12.12 10.26
C LYS A 92 -1.85 11.52 9.24
N TRP A 93 -3.13 11.92 9.30
CA TRP A 93 -4.14 11.40 8.37
C TRP A 93 -3.78 11.69 6.92
N MET A 94 -3.31 12.90 6.61
CA MET A 94 -2.89 13.24 5.24
C MET A 94 -1.65 12.44 4.81
N SER A 95 -0.63 12.29 5.66
CA SER A 95 0.57 11.49 5.36
C SER A 95 0.22 10.03 5.07
N MET A 96 -0.69 9.44 5.85
CA MET A 96 -1.19 8.08 5.64
C MET A 96 -1.90 7.92 4.28
N LYS A 97 -2.69 8.91 3.85
CA LYS A 97 -3.40 8.86 2.57
C LYS A 97 -2.50 9.14 1.37
N LEU A 98 -1.51 10.01 1.53
CA LEU A 98 -0.60 10.41 0.46
C LEU A 98 0.54 9.43 0.23
N ALA A 99 1.04 8.78 1.29
CA ALA A 99 2.13 7.81 1.23
C ALA A 99 1.80 6.55 2.06
N PRO A 100 0.75 5.79 1.68
CA PRO A 100 0.23 4.67 2.47
C PRO A 100 1.24 3.54 2.66
N LYS A 101 2.16 3.33 1.72
CA LYS A 101 3.21 2.31 1.85
C LYS A 101 4.18 2.59 2.99
N LYS A 102 4.43 3.86 3.30
CA LYS A 102 5.43 4.28 4.30
C LYS A 102 4.79 4.62 5.64
N TYR A 103 3.61 5.25 5.62
CA TYR A 103 2.96 5.76 6.82
C TYR A 103 1.60 5.13 7.12
N GLY A 104 1.11 4.22 6.27
CA GLY A 104 -0.14 3.51 6.51
C GLY A 104 -0.02 2.49 7.64
N ASP A 105 -1.18 2.11 8.18
CA ASP A 105 -1.25 1.16 9.30
C ASP A 105 -0.86 -0.25 8.86
N VAL A 106 0.18 -0.80 9.50
CA VAL A 106 0.63 -2.17 9.29
C VAL A 106 -0.12 -3.10 10.24
N HIS A 107 -1.06 -3.86 9.70
CA HIS A 107 -1.79 -4.89 10.46
C HIS A 107 -1.09 -6.24 10.29
N LYS A 108 -0.47 -6.74 11.36
CA LYS A 108 0.01 -8.12 11.41
C LYS A 108 -1.15 -9.02 11.84
N MET A 109 -1.71 -9.76 10.89
CA MET A 109 -2.70 -10.80 11.19
C MET A 109 -2.00 -12.14 11.35
N GLU A 110 -2.08 -12.71 12.55
CA GLU A 110 -1.71 -14.10 12.79
C GLU A 110 -2.92 -14.99 12.44
N VAL A 111 -2.82 -15.73 11.34
CA VAL A 111 -3.86 -16.69 10.94
C VAL A 111 -3.53 -18.04 11.56
N LYS A 112 -4.13 -18.34 12.72
CA LYS A 112 -4.09 -19.68 13.30
C LYS A 112 -4.99 -20.61 12.48
N HIS A 113 -4.42 -21.63 11.87
CA HIS A 113 -5.18 -22.72 11.26
C HIS A 113 -5.44 -23.78 12.34
N GLU A 114 -6.71 -24.02 12.66
CA GLU A 114 -7.10 -25.04 13.65
C GLU A 114 -6.93 -26.47 13.12
N THR A 115 -6.84 -26.64 11.80
CA THR A 115 -6.44 -27.90 11.17
C THR A 115 -5.60 -27.55 9.96
N SER A 116 -4.32 -27.92 9.99
CA SER A 116 -3.47 -27.67 8.84
C SER A 116 -4.01 -28.47 7.66
N TYR A 117 -4.13 -27.87 6.48
CA TYR A 117 -4.37 -28.63 5.24
C TYR A 117 -3.34 -29.76 5.09
N VAL A 118 -2.13 -29.57 5.63
CA VAL A 118 -1.09 -30.59 5.70
C VAL A 118 -1.49 -31.78 6.57
N ASP A 119 -2.22 -31.56 7.67
CA ASP A 119 -2.66 -32.63 8.56
C ASP A 119 -3.79 -33.44 7.90
N ALA A 120 -4.74 -32.77 7.25
CA ALA A 120 -5.78 -33.44 6.46
C ALA A 120 -5.19 -34.25 5.28
N LEU A 121 -4.17 -33.71 4.60
CA LEU A 121 -3.47 -34.42 3.52
C LEU A 121 -2.67 -35.62 4.02
N LYS A 122 -2.03 -35.52 5.19
CA LYS A 122 -1.33 -36.65 5.83
C LYS A 122 -2.29 -37.77 6.20
N GLU A 123 -3.46 -37.43 6.73
CA GLU A 123 -4.50 -38.41 7.07
C GLU A 123 -4.97 -39.17 5.82
N ILE A 124 -5.27 -38.46 4.73
CA ILE A 124 -5.65 -39.06 3.45
C ILE A 124 -4.53 -39.96 2.90
N SER A 125 -3.27 -39.50 2.96
CA SER A 125 -2.12 -40.31 2.51
C SER A 125 -2.03 -41.64 3.28
N GLY A 126 -2.16 -41.59 4.61
CA GLY A 126 -2.14 -42.80 5.44
C GLY A 126 -3.28 -43.77 5.11
N ILE A 127 -4.46 -43.24 4.80
CA ILE A 127 -5.61 -44.06 4.38
C ILE A 127 -5.32 -44.74 3.03
N VAL A 128 -4.77 -44.02 2.06
CA VAL A 128 -4.42 -44.57 0.74
C VAL A 128 -3.37 -45.68 0.87
N ASP A 129 -2.31 -45.45 1.63
CA ASP A 129 -1.23 -46.43 1.83
C ASP A 129 -1.76 -47.74 2.45
N SER A 130 -2.64 -47.63 3.44
CA SER A 130 -3.28 -48.80 4.07
C SER A 130 -4.20 -49.56 3.11
N THR A 131 -4.94 -48.84 2.26
CA THR A 131 -5.86 -49.42 1.28
C THR A 131 -5.10 -50.16 0.19
N THR A 132 -4.02 -49.57 -0.31
CA THR A 132 -3.13 -50.20 -1.31
C THR A 132 -2.46 -51.44 -0.72
N SER A 133 -1.97 -51.39 0.52
CA SER A 133 -1.38 -52.57 1.18
C SER A 133 -2.40 -53.71 1.37
N ASN A 134 -3.63 -53.40 1.75
CA ASN A 134 -4.69 -54.40 1.89
C ASN A 134 -5.09 -55.02 0.53
N ALA A 135 -5.17 -54.21 -0.53
CA ALA A 135 -5.48 -54.69 -1.88
C ALA A 135 -4.39 -55.61 -2.45
N LEU A 136 -3.12 -55.36 -2.12
CA LEU A 136 -2.01 -56.24 -2.50
C LEU A 136 -2.08 -57.59 -1.75
N ARG A 137 -2.41 -57.57 -0.45
CA ARG A 137 -2.55 -58.80 0.37
C ARG A 137 -3.71 -59.67 -0.09
N THR A 138 -4.86 -59.09 -0.42
CA THR A 138 -6.01 -59.86 -0.94
C THR A 138 -5.73 -60.45 -2.32
N HIS A 139 -4.94 -59.76 -3.16
CA HIS A 139 -4.45 -60.31 -4.43
C HIS A 139 -3.49 -61.49 -4.23
N GLU A 140 -2.54 -61.40 -3.30
CA GLU A 140 -1.64 -62.51 -2.97
C GLU A 140 -2.37 -63.74 -2.42
N GLU A 141 -3.41 -63.53 -1.60
CA GLU A 141 -4.25 -64.61 -1.07
C GLU A 141 -5.11 -65.28 -2.16
N THR A 142 -5.64 -64.50 -3.11
CA THR A 142 -6.43 -65.06 -4.22
C THR A 142 -5.57 -65.81 -5.25
N GLU A 143 -4.35 -65.35 -5.52
CA GLU A 143 -3.39 -66.06 -6.38
C GLU A 143 -2.88 -67.36 -5.73
N LYS A 144 -2.60 -67.35 -4.42
CA LYS A 144 -2.25 -68.57 -3.67
C LYS A 144 -3.38 -69.60 -3.67
N ASN A 145 -4.63 -69.16 -3.56
CA ASN A 145 -5.78 -70.07 -3.52
C ASN A 145 -6.10 -70.67 -4.91
N LYS A 146 -5.80 -69.95 -6.00
CA LYS A 146 -5.88 -70.48 -7.38
C LYS A 146 -4.80 -71.51 -7.73
N THR A 147 -3.65 -71.46 -7.07
CA THR A 147 -2.52 -72.36 -7.36
C THR A 147 -2.65 -73.74 -6.68
N ILE A 148 -3.63 -73.89 -5.79
CA ILE A 148 -3.84 -75.10 -4.97
C ILE A 148 -5.03 -75.95 -5.47
N GLN A 149 -5.72 -75.55 -6.55
CA GLN A 149 -6.75 -76.36 -7.23
C GLN A 149 -6.20 -77.07 -8.47
#